data_AF-A0A7C7XE83-F1
#
_entry.id   AF-A0A7C7XE83-F1
#
_cell.length_a   1.000
_cell.length_b   1.000
_cell.length_c   1.000
_cell.angle_alpha   90.00
_cell.angle_beta   90.00
_cell.angle_gamma   90.00
#
_symmetry.space_group_name_H-M   'P 1'
#
loop_
_entity.id
_entity.type
_entity.pdbx_description
1 polymer ?
#
loop_
_entity_poly.entity_id
_entity_poly.type
_entity_poly.pdbx_seq_one_letter_code
_entity_poly.pdbx_strand_id
1 'polypeptide(L)' 'MEPDATDSGLEHRLVVILECDHRVLRVVCAPKTNSLRVITVHFDLNMKGRL' A
#
# COMPACT_ATOMS: atom_id res chain seq x y z
N MET A 1 -11.18 6.32 16.76
CA MET A 1 -10.77 5.73 15.48
C MET A 1 -10.71 6.89 14.51
N GLU A 2 -9.55 7.52 14.44
CA GLU A 2 -9.34 8.65 13.52
C GLU A 2 -9.35 8.07 12.10
N PRO A 3 -10.21 8.57 11.19
CA PRO A 3 -10.16 8.12 9.81
C PRO A 3 -8.79 8.51 9.27
N ASP A 4 -8.06 7.52 8.77
CA ASP A 4 -6.81 7.71 8.03
C ASP A 4 -7.05 8.88 7.07
N ALA A 5 -6.42 10.02 7.36
CA ALA A 5 -6.52 11.20 6.52
C ALA A 5 -5.92 10.79 5.18
N THR A 6 -6.79 10.36 4.27
CA THR A 6 -6.41 9.94 2.93
C THR A 6 -5.96 11.22 2.26
N ASP A 7 -4.67 11.52 2.40
CA ASP A 7 -4.03 12.66 1.76
C ASP A 7 -4.39 12.54 0.29
N SER A 8 -5.20 13.48 -0.22
CA SER A 8 -5.79 13.36 -1.55
C SER A 8 -4.75 13.38 -2.67
N GLY A 9 -3.47 13.62 -2.34
CA GLY A 9 -2.33 13.51 -3.23
C GLY A 9 -1.63 12.14 -3.22
N LEU A 10 -2.08 11.18 -2.40
CA LEU A 10 -1.48 9.85 -2.26
C LEU A 10 -2.41 8.73 -2.77
N GLU A 11 -1.92 7.96 -3.74
CA GLU A 11 -2.54 6.71 -4.17
C GLU A 11 -2.03 5.55 -3.31
N HIS A 12 -2.96 4.76 -2.77
CA HIS A 12 -2.65 3.52 -2.05
C HIS A 12 -2.91 2.34 -2.98
N ARG A 13 -1.85 1.64 -3.36
CA ARG A 13 -1.91 0.43 -4.19
C ARG A 13 -1.64 -0.79 -3.32
N LEU A 14 -2.58 -1.73 -3.33
CA LEU A 14 -2.47 -3.00 -2.63
C LEU A 14 -2.24 -4.08 -3.68
N VAL A 15 -1.21 -4.90 -3.48
CA VAL A 15 -0.95 -6.06 -4.33
C VAL A 15 -0.69 -7.27 -3.46
N VAL A 16 -1.32 -8.39 -3.78
CA VAL A 16 -1.05 -9.67 -3.11
C VAL A 16 0.18 -10.28 -3.74
N ILE A 17 1.19 -10.57 -2.93
CA ILE A 17 2.43 -11.23 -3.38
C ILE A 17 2.35 -12.69 -2.96
N LEU A 18 1.97 -13.57 -3.89
CA LEU A 18 1.83 -15.00 -3.65
C LEU A 18 3.14 -15.66 -3.18
N GLU A 19 4.27 -15.21 -3.73
CA GLU A 19 5.62 -15.68 -3.40
C GLU A 19 6.04 -15.37 -1.95
N CYS A 20 5.35 -14.43 -1.30
CA CYS A 20 5.60 -14.02 0.07
C CYS A 20 4.48 -14.50 0.99
N ASP A 21 4.07 -15.77 0.90
CA ASP A 21 3.04 -16.36 1.78
C ASP A 21 1.69 -15.62 1.68
N HIS A 22 1.30 -15.23 0.46
CA HIS A 22 0.10 -14.44 0.20
C HIS A 22 0.04 -13.10 0.96
N ARG A 23 1.19 -12.54 1.34
CA ARG A 23 1.23 -11.25 2.01
C ARG A 23 0.81 -10.13 1.08
N VAL A 24 0.07 -9.18 1.65
CA VAL A 24 -0.38 -8.00 0.92
C VAL A 24 0.68 -6.92 1.05
N LEU A 25 1.22 -6.46 -0.06
CA LEU A 25 2.12 -5.34 -0.13
C LEU A 25 1.29 -4.06 -0.30
N ARG A 26 1.37 -3.18 0.68
CA ARG A 26 0.79 -1.84 0.60
C ARG A 26 1.86 -0.88 0.12
N VAL A 27 1.60 -0.27 -1.04
CA VAL A 27 2.45 0.71 -1.69
C VAL A 27 1.72 2.05 -1.67
N VAL A 28 2.30 3.05 -1.00
CA VAL A 28 1.79 4.41 -0.99
C VAL A 28 2.62 5.24 -1.95
N CYS A 29 1.96 5.82 -2.96
CA CYS A 29 2.61 6.55 -4.04
C CYS A 29 2.00 7.93 -4.18
N ALA A 30 2.83 8.96 -4.39
CA ALA A 30 2.36 10.23 -4.90
C ALA A 30 2.46 10.23 -6.44
N PRO A 31 1.35 10.23 -7.17
CA PRO A 31 1.38 10.46 -8.61
C PRO A 31 1.83 11.90 -8.88
N LYS A 32 3.09 12.09 -9.25
CA LYS A 32 3.52 13.31 -9.93
C LYS A 32 3.41 13.10 -11.43
N THR A 33 3.01 14.14 -12.14
CA THR A 33 2.68 14.16 -13.58
C THR A 33 3.78 13.59 -14.50
N ASN A 34 5.02 13.43 -14.01
CA ASN A 34 6.15 12.88 -14.76
C ASN A 34 6.84 11.66 -14.13
N SER A 35 6.48 11.25 -12.90
CA SER A 35 7.09 10.09 -12.21
C SER A 35 6.26 9.66 -11.02
N LEU A 36 6.05 8.35 -10.89
CA LEU A 36 5.37 7.76 -9.74
C LEU A 36 6.35 7.72 -8.57
N ARG A 37 6.15 8.60 -7.57
CA ARG A 37 7.01 8.63 -6.38
C ARG A 37 6.47 7.65 -5.36
N VAL A 38 7.15 6.52 -5.22
CA VAL A 38 6.87 5.58 -4.13
C VAL A 38 7.35 6.21 -2.82
N ILE A 39 6.45 6.38 -1.87
CA ILE A 39 6.74 6.99 -0.56
C ILE A 39 7.04 5.90 0.46
N THR A 40 6.15 4.90 0.53
CA THR A 40 6.27 3.81 1.50
C THR A 40 5.84 2.50 0.85
N VAL A 41 6.59 1.44 1.13
CA VAL A 41 6.24 0.07 0.78
C VAL A 41 6.38 -0.77 2.03
N HIS A 42 5.29 -1.42 2.44
CA HIS A 42 5.33 -2.33 3.57
C HIS A 42 4.38 -3.50 3.36
N PHE A 43 4.74 -4.65 3.91
CA PHE A 43 3.83 -5.77 3.99
C PHE A 43 2.80 -5.50 5.08
N ASP A 44 1.53 -5.68 4.74
CA ASP A 44 0.43 -5.57 5.67
C ASP A 44 0.45 -6.80 6.60
N LEU A 45 0.92 -6.58 7.83
CA LEU A 45 1.03 -7.62 8.84
C LEU A 45 -0.35 -8.05 9.39
N ASN A 46 -1.40 -7.23 9.19
CA ASN A 46 -2.76 -7.54 9.66
C ASN A 46 -3.50 -8.52 8.73
N MET A 47 -3.01 -8.74 7.50
CA MET A 47 -3.60 -9.70 6.56
C MET A 47 -2.99 -11.11 6.67
N LYS A 48 -2.02 -11.35 7.58
CA LYS A 48 -1.46 -12.68 7.83
C LYS A 48 -2.54 -13.63 8.38
N GLY A 49 -3.05 -14.51 7.51
CA GLY A 49 -4.03 -15.56 7.86
C GLY A 49 -5.50 -15.16 7.72
N ARG A 50 -5.83 -14.10 6.97
CA ARG A 50 -7.22 -13.67 6.71
C ARG A 50 -7.69 -13.81 5.25
N LEU A 51 -6.91 -14.44 4.39
CA LEU A 51 -7.25 -14.72 2.99
C LEU A 51 -7.56 -16.20 2.80
#